data_AF-A0A835WME2-F1
#
_entry.id   AF-A0A835WME2-F1
#
_cell.length_a   1.000
_cell.length_b   1.000
_cell.length_c   1.000
_cell.angle_alpha   90.00
_cell.angle_beta   90.00
_cell.angle_gamma   90.00
#
_symmetry.space_group_name_H-M   'P 1'
#
loop_
_entity.id
_entity.type
_entity.pdbx_description
1 polymer ?
#
loop_
_entity_poly.entity_id
_entity_poly.type
_entity_poly.pdbx_seq_one_letter_code
_entity_poly.pdbx_strand_id
1 'polypeptide(L)'
;MSPKRQREEGGTAEGDKGEKGQTKAQKEEVAHPRKRFYRARAHSNPLNDASFDVPTRPEDYDWTEHYPELMAEWRERQAAAGAGAEGAGAAEAEAEAPAVRFVDIGCGFGGLLIKLATHYPDTPMLGMEIRDKVTAYVRERIGAKPCPW
;
A
#
# COMPACT_ATOMS: atom_id res chain seq x y z
N MET A 1 -49.40 1.47 -12.81
CA MET A 1 -48.49 2.59 -13.10
C MET A 1 -48.25 3.34 -11.80
N SER A 2 -47.10 3.13 -11.17
CA SER A 2 -46.75 3.76 -9.89
C SER A 2 -46.12 5.14 -10.15
N PRO A 3 -46.49 6.20 -9.40
CA PRO A 3 -45.97 7.54 -9.65
C PRO A 3 -44.53 7.70 -9.16
N LYS A 4 -43.72 8.39 -9.98
CA LYS A 4 -42.31 8.76 -9.75
C LYS A 4 -42.20 9.74 -8.57
N ARG A 5 -41.34 9.44 -7.59
CA ARG A 5 -40.92 10.41 -6.56
C ARG A 5 -39.98 11.45 -7.19
N GLN A 6 -40.33 12.72 -7.02
CA GLN A 6 -39.52 13.87 -7.44
C GLN A 6 -38.40 14.16 -6.43
N ARG A 7 -37.34 14.77 -6.97
CA ARG A 7 -36.11 15.25 -6.30
C ARG A 7 -36.35 16.67 -5.82
N GLU A 8 -36.00 16.98 -4.57
CA GLU A 8 -35.92 18.36 -4.08
C GLU A 8 -34.48 18.70 -3.68
N GLU A 9 -34.02 19.85 -4.15
CA GLU A 9 -32.78 20.52 -3.74
C GLU A 9 -33.14 21.67 -2.78
N GLY A 10 -32.23 22.00 -1.85
CA GLY A 10 -32.14 23.35 -1.31
C GLY A 10 -31.84 23.45 0.18
N GLY A 11 -30.86 24.31 0.52
CA GLY A 11 -30.90 25.11 1.75
C GLY A 11 -29.70 25.01 2.69
N THR A 12 -28.76 25.95 2.52
CA THR A 12 -27.71 26.36 3.48
C THR A 12 -28.28 27.07 4.73
N ALA A 13 -27.72 26.81 5.91
CA ALA A 13 -27.63 27.80 7.01
C ALA A 13 -26.58 27.39 8.06
N GLU A 14 -25.73 28.34 8.38
CA GLU A 14 -24.63 28.35 9.35
C GLU A 14 -25.16 28.69 10.75
N GLY A 15 -24.54 28.15 11.80
CA GLY A 15 -24.90 28.43 13.20
C GLY A 15 -23.94 27.79 14.20
N ASP A 16 -22.94 28.56 14.61
CA ASP A 16 -21.99 28.32 15.70
C ASP A 16 -22.66 28.35 17.08
N LYS A 17 -22.31 27.38 17.95
CA LYS A 17 -22.17 27.56 19.40
C LYS A 17 -21.49 26.33 20.00
N GLY A 18 -20.33 26.58 20.60
CA GLY A 18 -19.41 25.56 21.09
C GLY A 18 -19.86 24.81 22.34
N GLU A 19 -19.18 23.68 22.59
CA GLU A 19 -19.14 23.03 23.89
C GLU A 19 -17.77 22.39 24.15
N LYS A 20 -17.37 22.44 25.41
CA LYS A 20 -16.09 22.00 25.97
C LYS A 20 -15.98 20.47 25.96
N GLY A 21 -14.75 19.98 25.80
CA GLY A 21 -14.25 18.92 26.68
C GLY A 21 -13.88 17.59 26.04
N GLN A 22 -12.66 17.16 26.42
CA GLN A 22 -12.07 15.82 26.36
C GLN A 22 -11.46 15.36 25.03
N THR A 23 -10.15 15.58 24.94
CA THR A 23 -9.22 14.76 24.16
C THR A 23 -9.24 13.32 24.69
N LYS A 24 -10.03 12.46 24.03
CA LYS A 24 -9.82 11.02 24.09
C LYS A 24 -9.03 10.63 22.86
N ALA A 25 -7.78 10.20 23.04
CA ALA A 25 -7.04 9.45 22.04
C ALA A 25 -7.84 8.18 21.76
N GLN A 26 -8.70 8.23 20.74
CA GLN A 26 -9.41 7.07 20.27
C GLN A 26 -8.36 6.17 19.61
N LYS A 27 -8.18 5.00 20.20
CA LYS A 27 -7.52 3.89 19.52
C LYS A 27 -8.45 3.52 18.37
N GLU A 28 -8.26 4.14 17.21
CA GLU A 28 -9.05 3.84 16.01
C GLU A 28 -8.84 2.36 15.70
N GLU A 29 -9.86 1.56 15.97
CA GLU A 29 -10.01 0.28 15.29
C GLU A 29 -10.12 0.62 13.81
N VAL A 30 -9.03 0.39 13.07
CA VAL A 30 -8.99 0.60 11.63
C VAL A 30 -9.99 -0.37 11.00
N ALA A 31 -11.22 0.10 10.84
CA ALA A 31 -12.28 -0.66 10.21
C ALA A 31 -11.83 -1.04 8.80
N HIS A 32 -11.96 -2.32 8.44
CA HIS A 32 -11.52 -2.81 7.14
C HIS A 32 -12.12 -1.92 6.02
N PRO A 33 -11.31 -1.45 5.07
CA PRO A 33 -11.79 -0.52 4.04
C PRO A 33 -12.90 -1.18 3.22
N ARG A 34 -13.88 -0.38 2.80
CA ARG A 34 -15.04 -0.84 2.02
C ARG A 34 -14.90 -0.45 0.56
N LYS A 35 -14.88 -1.43 -0.35
CA LYS A 35 -14.62 -1.25 -1.79
C LYS A 35 -15.43 -0.12 -2.45
N ARG A 36 -16.69 0.09 -2.02
CA ARG A 36 -17.59 1.10 -2.57
C ARG A 36 -17.04 2.53 -2.50
N PHE A 37 -16.21 2.84 -1.50
CA PHE A 37 -15.66 4.18 -1.29
C PHE A 37 -14.40 4.46 -2.13
N TYR A 38 -13.83 3.42 -2.74
CA TYR A 38 -12.54 3.48 -3.46
C TYR A 38 -12.72 3.22 -4.97
N ARG A 39 -13.95 3.01 -5.45
CA ARG A 39 -14.24 2.96 -6.89
C ARG A 39 -14.11 4.37 -7.48
N ALA A 40 -13.01 4.62 -8.19
CA ALA A 40 -12.92 5.70 -9.17
C ALA A 40 -13.21 5.15 -10.57
N ARG A 41 -13.65 6.02 -11.49
CA ARG A 41 -13.63 5.71 -12.93
C ARG A 41 -12.17 5.61 -13.36
N ALA A 42 -11.88 4.68 -14.26
CA ALA A 42 -10.53 4.43 -14.79
C ALA A 42 -10.01 5.52 -15.75
N HIS A 43 -10.58 6.75 -15.72
CA HIS A 43 -10.07 7.86 -16.53
C HIS A 43 -8.83 8.50 -15.86
N SER A 44 -7.86 7.68 -15.45
CA SER A 44 -6.51 8.21 -15.29
C SER A 44 -6.00 8.48 -16.70
N ASN A 45 -5.63 9.72 -16.99
CA ASN A 45 -4.95 10.04 -18.24
C ASN A 45 -3.47 9.62 -18.06
N PRO A 46 -2.99 8.57 -18.74
CA PRO A 46 -1.60 8.14 -18.61
C PRO A 46 -0.61 9.15 -19.20
N LEU A 47 -1.11 10.12 -19.99
CA LEU A 47 -0.34 11.24 -20.52
C LEU A 47 -0.41 12.49 -19.62
N ASN A 48 -1.13 12.41 -18.50
CA ASN A 48 -1.03 13.45 -17.48
C ASN A 48 0.36 13.33 -16.85
N ASP A 49 1.05 14.45 -16.72
CA ASP A 49 2.43 14.53 -16.25
C ASP A 49 2.49 14.23 -14.75
N ALA A 50 2.35 12.95 -14.40
CA ALA A 50 2.74 12.44 -13.11
C ALA A 50 4.24 12.22 -13.18
N SER A 51 4.99 13.03 -12.43
CA SER A 51 6.42 12.83 -12.25
C SER A 51 6.65 11.53 -11.47
N PHE A 52 6.81 10.42 -12.19
CA PHE A 52 7.23 9.16 -11.60
C PHE A 52 8.76 9.17 -11.52
N ASP A 53 9.30 8.91 -10.34
CA ASP A 53 10.73 8.63 -10.22
C ASP A 53 10.95 7.20 -10.74
N VAL A 54 11.38 7.10 -12.00
CA VAL A 54 11.67 5.84 -12.65
C VAL A 54 13.19 5.64 -12.59
N PRO A 55 13.69 4.68 -11.80
CA PRO A 55 15.11 4.47 -11.68
C PRO A 55 15.71 4.04 -13.03
N THR A 56 16.97 4.39 -13.25
CA THR A 56 17.70 4.02 -14.47
C THR A 56 17.96 2.53 -14.58
N ARG A 57 18.03 1.83 -13.44
CA ARG A 57 18.24 0.40 -13.37
C ARG A 57 17.23 -0.24 -12.41
N PRO A 58 16.79 -1.47 -12.65
CA PRO A 58 15.90 -2.18 -11.73
C PRO A 58 16.47 -2.29 -10.31
N GLU A 59 17.79 -2.41 -10.20
CA GLU A 59 18.49 -2.53 -8.91
C GLU A 59 18.45 -1.25 -8.07
N ASP A 60 18.25 -0.09 -8.70
CA ASP A 60 18.26 1.21 -8.01
C ASP A 60 16.89 1.53 -7.37
N TYR A 61 15.87 0.69 -7.58
CA TYR A 61 14.55 0.91 -6.99
C TYR A 61 14.56 0.68 -5.47
N ASP A 62 14.19 1.70 -4.70
CA ASP A 62 14.12 1.58 -3.24
C ASP A 62 12.84 0.85 -2.79
N TRP A 63 13.00 -0.39 -2.35
CA TRP A 63 11.90 -1.21 -1.81
C TRP A 63 11.49 -0.82 -0.38
N THR A 64 12.15 0.15 0.26
CA THR A 64 11.89 0.53 1.67
C THR A 64 10.43 0.95 1.91
N GLU A 65 9.78 1.61 0.94
CA GLU A 65 8.37 2.01 1.06
C GLU A 65 7.43 0.80 1.13
N HIS A 66 7.69 -0.25 0.33
CA HIS A 66 6.79 -1.40 0.21
C HIS A 66 7.11 -2.52 1.21
N TYR A 67 8.38 -2.69 1.56
CA TYR A 67 8.90 -3.78 2.37
C TYR A 67 9.89 -3.29 3.44
N PRO A 68 9.45 -2.43 4.39
CA PRO A 68 10.35 -1.78 5.35
C PRO A 68 11.10 -2.77 6.24
N GLU A 69 10.41 -3.80 6.75
CA GLU A 69 11.00 -4.80 7.63
C GLU A 69 12.04 -5.66 6.89
N LEU A 70 11.69 -6.17 5.70
CA LEU A 70 12.59 -6.95 4.86
C LEU A 70 13.87 -6.17 4.48
N MET A 71 13.72 -4.88 4.17
CA MET A 71 14.86 -4.02 3.83
C MET A 71 15.71 -3.67 5.05
N ALA A 72 15.11 -3.50 6.24
CA ALA A 72 15.84 -3.31 7.48
C ALA A 72 16.70 -4.55 7.79
N GLU A 73 16.10 -5.74 7.74
CA GLU A 73 16.81 -7.00 7.95
C GLU A 73 17.95 -7.20 6.96
N TRP A 74 17.73 -6.89 5.67
CA TRP A 74 18.79 -7.00 4.67
C TRP A 74 19.94 -6.02 4.92
N ARG A 75 19.64 -4.76 5.27
CA ARG A 75 20.66 -3.76 5.62
C ARG A 75 21.47 -4.17 6.84
N GLU A 76 20.83 -4.72 7.87
CA GLU A 76 21.51 -5.23 9.06
C GLU A 76 22.44 -6.41 8.72
N ARG A 77 21.98 -7.34 7.87
CA ARG A 77 22.82 -8.45 7.37
C ARG A 77 24.05 -7.94 6.61
N GLN A 78 23.87 -6.93 5.75
CA GLN A 78 24.97 -6.31 5.02
C GLN A 78 25.97 -5.61 5.94
N ALA A 79 25.49 -4.88 6.96
CA ALA A 79 26.36 -4.21 7.94
C ALA A 79 27.17 -5.21 8.77
N ALA A 80 26.55 -6.31 9.19
CA ALA A 80 27.24 -7.39 9.91
C ALA A 80 28.30 -8.09 9.04
N ALA A 81 28.02 -8.30 7.74
CA ALA A 81 28.97 -8.87 6.79
C ALA A 81 30.14 -7.93 6.48
N GLY A 82 29.89 -6.61 6.36
CA GLY A 82 30.92 -5.60 6.09
C GLY A 82 31.86 -5.34 7.27
N ALA A 83 31.41 -5.53 8.52
CA ALA A 83 32.22 -5.35 9.72
C ALA A 83 33.28 -6.46 9.94
N GLY A 84 33.19 -7.58 9.23
CA GLY A 84 34.13 -8.71 9.31
C GLY A 84 35.07 -8.85 8.11
N ALA A 85 35.02 -7.93 7.14
CA ALA A 85 35.69 -8.05 5.83
C ALA A 85 37.07 -7.37 5.75
N GLU A 86 37.86 -7.38 6.83
CA GLU A 86 39.30 -7.13 6.76
C GLU A 86 40.05 -8.47 6.69
N GLY A 87 40.09 -9.05 5.48
CA GLY A 87 40.96 -10.18 5.16
C GLY A 87 40.22 -11.50 4.86
N ALA A 88 40.46 -11.99 3.63
CA ALA A 88 40.11 -13.30 3.07
C ALA A 88 38.66 -13.50 2.56
N GLY A 89 38.54 -13.53 1.23
CA GLY A 89 37.52 -14.34 0.53
C GLY A 89 36.29 -13.60 0.01
N ALA A 90 36.48 -12.70 -0.96
CA ALA A 90 35.43 -11.93 -1.65
C ALA A 90 34.50 -12.75 -2.58
N ALA A 91 34.12 -13.99 -2.25
CA ALA A 91 33.48 -14.89 -3.22
C ALA A 91 32.10 -15.46 -2.86
N GLU A 92 31.61 -15.44 -1.60
CA GLU A 92 30.38 -16.21 -1.28
C GLU A 92 29.34 -15.55 -0.37
N ALA A 93 29.35 -14.22 -0.19
CA ALA A 93 28.29 -13.56 0.60
C ALA A 93 27.85 -12.20 0.07
N GLU A 94 27.79 -12.02 -1.26
CA GLU A 94 26.87 -11.02 -1.81
C GLU A 94 25.47 -11.62 -1.79
N ALA A 95 24.84 -11.63 -0.61
CA ALA A 95 23.43 -11.96 -0.50
C ALA A 95 22.64 -10.95 -1.33
N GLU A 96 22.21 -11.39 -2.51
CA GLU A 96 21.41 -10.63 -3.47
C GLU A 96 20.28 -9.89 -2.74
N ALA A 97 20.08 -8.62 -3.09
CA ALA A 97 19.07 -7.80 -2.45
C ALA A 97 17.69 -8.49 -2.53
N PRO A 98 16.84 -8.41 -1.49
CA PRO A 98 15.51 -8.98 -1.51
C PRO A 98 14.72 -8.38 -2.68
N ALA A 99 14.48 -9.20 -3.70
CA ALA A 99 13.82 -8.78 -4.91
C ALA A 99 12.38 -9.30 -4.93
N VAL A 100 11.48 -8.49 -5.48
CA VAL A 100 10.12 -8.94 -5.79
C VAL A 100 10.17 -10.12 -6.77
N ARG A 101 9.41 -11.17 -6.44
CA ARG A 101 9.37 -12.40 -7.24
C ARG A 101 8.12 -12.54 -8.08
N PHE A 102 7.00 -12.00 -7.61
CA PHE A 102 5.74 -11.98 -8.34
C PHE A 102 5.25 -10.56 -8.53
N VAL A 103 4.72 -10.28 -9.72
CA VAL A 103 4.11 -9.00 -10.06
C VAL A 103 2.69 -9.25 -10.58
N ASP A 104 1.71 -8.60 -9.97
CA ASP A 104 0.30 -8.62 -10.39
C ASP A 104 -0.06 -7.27 -11.06
N ILE A 105 -0.06 -7.25 -12.39
CA ILE A 105 -0.37 -6.07 -13.20
C ILE A 105 -1.88 -5.91 -13.31
N GLY A 106 -2.41 -4.79 -12.81
CA GLY A 106 -3.84 -4.56 -12.68
C GLY A 106 -4.45 -5.32 -11.50
N CYS A 107 -3.77 -5.32 -10.36
CA CYS A 107 -4.12 -6.12 -9.17
C CYS A 107 -5.51 -5.79 -8.57
N GLY A 108 -6.13 -4.67 -8.96
CA GLY A 108 -7.44 -4.27 -8.48
C GLY A 108 -7.48 -4.17 -6.96
N PHE A 109 -8.44 -4.84 -6.33
CA PHE A 109 -8.58 -4.85 -4.87
C PHE A 109 -7.64 -5.85 -4.16
N GLY A 110 -6.57 -6.31 -4.83
CA GLY A 110 -5.51 -7.14 -4.27
C GLY A 110 -5.94 -8.56 -3.88
N GLY A 111 -7.08 -9.04 -4.37
CA GLY A 111 -7.65 -10.32 -3.94
C GLY A 111 -6.75 -11.52 -4.26
N LEU A 112 -6.08 -11.50 -5.41
CA LEU A 112 -5.13 -12.54 -5.80
C LEU A 112 -3.89 -12.51 -4.90
N LEU A 113 -3.23 -11.35 -4.79
CA LEU A 113 -2.04 -11.16 -3.96
C LEU A 113 -2.26 -11.57 -2.50
N ILE A 114 -3.38 -11.16 -1.88
CA ILE A 114 -3.69 -11.52 -0.49
C ILE A 114 -3.81 -13.04 -0.32
N LYS A 115 -4.38 -13.73 -1.30
CA LYS A 115 -4.47 -15.19 -1.26
C LYS A 115 -3.10 -15.84 -1.50
N LEU A 116 -2.32 -15.33 -2.45
CA LEU A 116 -0.97 -15.84 -2.72
C LEU A 116 -0.05 -15.66 -1.52
N ALA A 117 -0.14 -14.54 -0.79
CA ALA A 117 0.65 -14.30 0.42
C ALA A 117 0.44 -15.39 1.49
N THR A 118 -0.77 -15.97 1.59
CA THR A 118 -1.01 -17.10 2.52
C THR A 118 -0.35 -18.41 2.08
N HIS A 119 -0.05 -18.57 0.79
CA HIS A 119 0.59 -19.75 0.22
C HIS A 119 2.11 -19.59 0.08
N TYR A 120 2.59 -18.36 -0.09
CA TYR A 120 4.00 -18.02 -0.29
C TYR A 120 4.40 -16.85 0.65
N PRO A 121 4.47 -17.10 1.98
CA PRO A 121 4.71 -16.05 2.97
C PRO A 121 6.10 -15.41 2.84
N ASP A 122 7.09 -16.18 2.38
CA ASP A 122 8.49 -15.73 2.26
C ASP A 122 8.80 -15.11 0.90
N THR A 123 7.79 -14.92 0.04
CA THR A 123 7.97 -14.45 -1.33
C THR A 123 7.45 -13.02 -1.48
N PRO A 124 8.32 -12.01 -1.66
CA PRO A 124 7.88 -10.64 -1.88
C PRO A 124 7.13 -10.50 -3.21
N MET A 125 5.95 -9.85 -3.18
CA MET A 125 5.06 -9.68 -4.34
C MET A 125 4.66 -8.21 -4.52
N LEU A 126 4.61 -7.70 -5.76
CA LEU A 126 4.16 -6.34 -6.03
C LEU A 126 2.83 -6.35 -6.79
N GLY A 127 1.86 -5.56 -6.32
CA GLY A 127 0.65 -5.25 -7.06
C GLY A 127 0.74 -3.89 -7.72
N MET A 128 0.50 -3.83 -9.03
CA MET A 128 0.47 -2.57 -9.77
C MET A 128 -0.97 -2.27 -10.18
N GLU A 129 -1.45 -1.07 -9.88
CA GLU A 129 -2.80 -0.62 -10.23
C GLU A 129 -2.77 0.86 -10.58
N ILE A 130 -3.40 1.21 -11.71
CA ILE A 130 -3.40 2.57 -12.28
C ILE A 130 -4.36 3.52 -11.55
N ARG A 131 -5.29 2.98 -10.76
CA ARG A 131 -6.28 3.77 -10.02
C ARG A 131 -5.82 4.00 -8.60
N ASP A 132 -5.39 5.23 -8.29
CA ASP A 132 -4.88 5.62 -6.97
C ASP A 132 -5.81 5.26 -5.82
N LYS A 133 -7.13 5.49 -5.99
CA LYS A 133 -8.11 5.13 -4.95
C LYS A 133 -8.13 3.62 -4.68
N VAL A 134 -7.98 2.81 -5.72
CA VAL A 134 -7.97 1.35 -5.57
C VAL A 134 -6.65 0.90 -4.92
N THR A 135 -5.53 1.50 -5.29
CA THR A 135 -4.23 1.26 -4.61
C THR A 135 -4.29 1.64 -3.13
N ALA A 136 -4.89 2.78 -2.79
CA ALA A 136 -5.09 3.22 -1.39
C ALA A 136 -5.94 2.22 -0.60
N TYR A 137 -7.02 1.69 -1.19
CA TYR A 137 -7.80 0.62 -0.58
C TYR A 137 -6.94 -0.60 -0.23
N VAL A 138 -6.08 -1.03 -1.14
CA VAL A 138 -5.26 -2.23 -0.95
C VAL A 138 -4.23 -1.99 0.15
N ARG A 139 -3.59 -0.81 0.17
CA ARG A 139 -2.67 -0.41 1.25
C ARG A 139 -3.36 -0.44 2.62
N GLU A 140 -4.53 0.20 2.74
CA GLU A 140 -5.31 0.19 3.99
C GLU A 140 -5.77 -1.21 4.37
N ARG A 141 -6.11 -2.06 3.39
CA ARG A 141 -6.53 -3.44 3.62
C ARG A 141 -5.41 -4.32 4.15
N ILE A 142 -4.18 -4.15 3.63
CA ILE A 142 -3.00 -4.90 4.08
C ILE A 142 -2.58 -4.44 5.48
N GLY A 143 -2.65 -3.13 5.77
CA GLY A 143 -2.33 -2.58 7.09
C GLY A 143 -3.42 -2.78 8.15
N ALA A 144 -4.66 -3.04 7.75
CA ALA A 144 -5.73 -3.36 8.69
C ALA A 144 -5.49 -4.72 9.36
N LYS A 145 -5.71 -4.79 10.67
CA LYS A 145 -5.66 -6.07 11.40
C LYS A 145 -6.67 -7.04 10.79
N PRO A 146 -6.36 -8.35 10.73
CA PRO A 146 -7.32 -9.34 10.27
C PRO A 146 -8.59 -9.19 11.13
N CYS A 147 -9.70 -8.79 10.51
CA CYS A 147 -11.00 -8.90 11.18
C CYS A 147 -11.24 -10.39 11.44
N PRO A 148 -11.57 -10.79 12.67
CA PRO A 148 -12.13 -12.10 12.93
C PRO A 148 -13.57 -12.09 12.41
N TRP A 149 -13.72 -12.14 11.08
CA TRP A 149 -14.97 -12.29 10.33
C TRP A 149 -15.93 -11.09 10.35
#